data_AF-A0A2W5SYE5-F1
#
_entry.id   AF-A0A2W5SYE5-F1
#
_cell.length_a   1.000
_cell.length_b   1.000
_cell.length_c   1.000
_cell.angle_alpha   90.00
_cell.angle_beta   90.00
_cell.angle_gamma   90.00
#
_symmetry.space_group_name_H-M   'P 1'
#
loop_
_entity.id
_entity.type
_entity.pdbx_description
1 polymer ?
#
loop_
_entity_poly.entity_id
_entity_poly.type
_entity_poly.pdbx_seq_one_letter_code
_entity_poly.pdbx_strand_id
1 'polypeptide(L)'
;MRGRLIFPFVAELRRLDAHAMSTQAPGYDEDFKEPALLDADGDGAGEPYRREHPAVRVPCQVEPQTIEALRMTPAGNTPQSSLDLVFHFSDLERLGLVDRQTGEALVRPGDRLSGLFDTEGRLVWVVRTPPGLYVTEARPAGFGLFRRRPRRNLLIVSFSDRPAAR
;
A
#
# COMPACT_ATOMS: atom_id res chain seq x y z
N MET A 1 -25.03 -13.18 -3.84
CA MET A 1 -24.31 -12.22 -2.97
C MET A 1 -22.81 -12.41 -3.12
N ARG A 2 -22.02 -11.32 -3.19
CA ARG A 2 -20.54 -11.39 -3.08
C ARG A 2 -20.15 -11.72 -1.63
N GLY A 3 -18.90 -12.12 -1.39
CA GLY A 3 -18.41 -12.28 -0.01
C GLY A 3 -18.44 -10.94 0.74
N ARG A 4 -18.17 -10.95 2.05
CA ARG A 4 -18.04 -9.73 2.86
C ARG A 4 -16.73 -9.78 3.64
N LEU A 5 -16.14 -8.61 3.90
CA LEU A 5 -15.05 -8.48 4.85
C LEU A 5 -15.56 -8.85 6.25
N ILE A 6 -14.70 -9.46 7.05
CA ILE A 6 -14.98 -9.81 8.45
C ILE A 6 -14.16 -8.83 9.30
N PHE A 7 -14.80 -8.23 10.32
CA PHE A 7 -14.19 -7.20 11.18
C PHE A 7 -13.49 -6.09 10.37
N PRO A 8 -14.24 -5.30 9.59
CA PRO A 8 -13.65 -4.33 8.68
C PRO A 8 -12.93 -3.19 9.42
N PHE A 9 -11.80 -2.79 8.87
CA PHE A 9 -11.08 -1.55 9.12
C PHE A 9 -11.12 -0.70 7.84
N VAL A 10 -10.53 0.49 7.89
CA VAL A 10 -10.34 1.37 6.75
C VAL A 10 -8.85 1.69 6.63
N ALA A 11 -8.24 1.25 5.53
CA ALA A 11 -6.85 1.59 5.20
C ALA A 11 -6.78 2.89 4.41
N GLU A 12 -5.87 3.78 4.79
CA GLU A 12 -5.58 4.98 4.03
C GLU A 12 -4.37 4.75 3.11
N LEU A 13 -4.64 4.61 1.82
CA LEU A 13 -3.65 4.33 0.78
C LEU A 13 -3.27 5.60 0.03
N ARG A 14 -1.98 5.76 -0.25
CA ARG A 14 -1.44 6.80 -1.12
C ARG A 14 -0.76 6.14 -2.31
N ARG A 15 -1.37 6.30 -3.48
CA ARG A 15 -0.89 5.65 -4.69
C ARG A 15 0.30 6.40 -5.29
N LEU A 16 1.29 5.67 -5.77
CA LEU A 16 2.42 6.27 -6.47
C LEU A 16 1.94 6.89 -7.80
N ASP A 17 2.26 8.16 -8.02
CA ASP A 17 1.99 8.83 -9.30
C ASP A 17 3.12 8.52 -10.28
N ALA A 18 3.05 7.34 -10.90
CA ALA A 18 4.08 6.87 -11.82
C ALA A 18 4.27 7.80 -13.04
N HIS A 19 3.20 8.47 -13.49
CA HIS A 19 3.28 9.38 -14.63
C HIS A 19 4.02 10.66 -14.27
N ALA A 20 3.68 11.28 -13.13
CA ALA A 20 4.41 12.46 -12.66
C ALA A 20 5.87 12.13 -12.33
N MET A 21 6.12 10.93 -11.77
CA MET A 21 7.48 10.44 -11.54
C MET A 21 8.27 10.24 -12.83
N SER A 22 7.64 9.73 -13.90
CA SER A 22 8.33 9.55 -15.19
C SER A 22 8.61 10.85 -15.95
N THR A 23 7.78 11.88 -15.75
CA THR A 23 7.85 13.15 -16.48
C THR A 23 8.68 14.21 -15.77
N GLN A 24 8.80 14.09 -14.43
CA GLN A 24 9.59 14.98 -13.58
C GLN A 24 10.77 14.26 -12.92
N ALA A 25 11.20 13.11 -13.44
CA ALA A 25 12.33 12.37 -12.89
C ALA A 25 13.51 13.35 -12.71
N PRO A 26 14.01 13.57 -11.48
CA PRO A 26 15.29 14.23 -11.33
C PRO A 26 16.29 13.32 -12.04
N GLY A 27 17.15 13.95 -12.84
CA GLY A 27 18.05 13.25 -13.76
C GLY A 27 18.79 12.11 -13.08
N TYR A 28 19.17 11.11 -13.86
CA TYR A 28 20.10 10.10 -13.41
C TYR A 28 21.45 10.78 -13.14
N ASP A 29 22.02 10.57 -11.94
CA ASP A 29 23.38 11.00 -11.65
C ASP A 29 24.33 10.07 -12.42
N GLU A 30 24.97 10.57 -13.48
CA GLU A 30 25.86 9.76 -14.32
C GLU A 30 27.15 9.34 -13.62
N ASP A 31 27.59 10.09 -12.60
CA ASP A 31 28.84 9.83 -11.87
C ASP A 31 28.63 8.71 -10.84
N PHE A 32 27.54 8.79 -10.09
CA PHE A 32 27.22 7.81 -9.05
C PHE A 32 26.31 6.68 -9.56
N LYS A 33 25.76 6.80 -10.77
CA LYS A 33 24.82 5.84 -11.36
C LYS A 33 23.56 5.63 -10.52
N GLU A 34 23.14 6.68 -9.83
CA GLU A 34 22.05 6.67 -8.87
C GLU A 34 20.92 7.63 -9.29
N PRO A 35 19.67 7.38 -8.85
CA PRO A 35 18.61 8.37 -9.01
C PRO A 35 18.96 9.65 -8.25
N ALA A 36 18.97 10.82 -8.91
CA ALA A 36 19.28 12.07 -8.21
C ALA A 36 18.28 12.33 -7.09
N LEU A 37 18.81 12.58 -5.89
CA LEU A 37 18.05 12.97 -4.72
C LEU A 37 17.68 14.46 -4.85
N LEU A 38 16.49 14.82 -4.39
CA LEU A 38 15.96 16.18 -4.48
C LEU A 38 15.65 16.64 -3.06
N ASP A 39 16.27 17.75 -2.68
CA ASP A 39 15.96 18.48 -1.44
C ASP A 39 14.56 19.10 -1.59
N ALA A 40 13.55 18.36 -1.17
CA ALA A 40 12.16 18.68 -1.44
C ALA A 40 11.61 19.71 -0.43
N ASP A 41 12.23 19.84 0.74
CA ASP A 41 11.82 20.75 1.82
C ASP A 41 12.82 21.89 2.09
N GLY A 42 13.95 21.93 1.40
CA GLY A 42 14.95 23.00 1.43
C GLY A 42 15.88 22.91 2.64
N ASP A 43 16.02 21.74 3.25
CA ASP A 43 16.84 21.53 4.44
C ASP A 43 18.32 21.20 4.12
N GLY A 44 18.64 21.03 2.83
CA GLY A 44 19.97 20.70 2.32
C GLY A 44 20.28 19.19 2.28
N ALA A 45 19.35 18.32 2.67
CA ALA A 45 19.42 16.88 2.49
C ALA A 45 18.71 16.48 1.18
N GLY A 46 19.25 15.50 0.47
CA GLY A 46 18.58 14.97 -0.72
C GLY A 46 17.58 13.88 -0.33
N GLU A 47 16.28 14.10 -0.55
CA GLU A 47 15.29 13.03 -0.43
C GLU A 47 15.08 12.30 -1.76
N PRO A 48 14.74 11.00 -1.73
CA PRO A 48 14.18 10.33 -2.89
C PRO A 48 12.89 11.06 -3.33
N TYR A 49 12.93 11.72 -4.49
CA TYR A 49 11.78 12.43 -5.04
C TYR A 49 10.63 11.44 -5.30
N ARG A 50 9.55 11.57 -4.53
CA ARG A 50 8.38 10.69 -4.62
C ARG A 50 7.09 11.50 -4.65
N ARG A 51 6.32 11.34 -5.72
CA ARG A 51 5.01 11.98 -5.87
C ARG A 51 3.89 10.96 -5.72
N GLU A 52 2.90 11.29 -4.90
CA GLU A 52 1.76 10.43 -4.60
C GLU A 52 0.45 11.12 -4.97
N HIS A 53 -0.54 10.32 -5.37
CA HIS A 53 -1.92 10.78 -5.48
C HIS A 53 -2.52 11.10 -4.10
N PRO A 54 -3.64 11.87 -4.05
CA PRO A 54 -4.39 12.07 -2.81
C PRO A 54 -4.73 10.76 -2.12
N ALA A 55 -4.75 10.80 -0.79
CA ALA A 55 -5.06 9.63 0.03
C ALA A 55 -6.47 9.10 -0.25
N VAL A 56 -6.60 7.78 -0.36
CA VAL A 56 -7.88 7.10 -0.55
C VAL A 56 -8.12 6.16 0.61
N ARG A 57 -9.29 6.26 1.23
CA ARG A 57 -9.71 5.40 2.33
C ARG A 57 -10.47 4.20 1.79
N VAL A 58 -9.93 3.01 2.02
CA VAL A 58 -10.42 1.76 1.45
C VAL A 58 -10.77 0.78 2.58
N PRO A 59 -12.02 0.26 2.63
CA PRO A 59 -12.37 -0.82 3.55
C PRO A 59 -11.48 -2.04 3.35
N CYS A 60 -10.92 -2.55 4.45
CA CYS A 60 -10.04 -3.70 4.46
C CYS A 60 -10.31 -4.61 5.65
N GLN A 61 -9.86 -5.85 5.56
CA GLN A 61 -9.69 -6.74 6.70
C GLN A 61 -8.19 -6.87 6.96
N VAL A 62 -7.79 -6.82 8.22
CA VAL A 62 -6.39 -7.04 8.60
C VAL A 62 -6.21 -8.53 8.86
N GLU A 63 -5.22 -9.16 8.23
CA GLU A 63 -4.92 -10.57 8.48
C GLU A 63 -4.11 -10.73 9.77
N PRO A 64 -4.62 -11.46 10.78
CA PRO A 64 -4.00 -11.54 12.11
C PRO A 64 -2.61 -12.20 12.13
N GLN A 65 -2.34 -13.12 11.21
CA GLN A 65 -1.08 -13.87 11.17
C GLN A 65 0.14 -12.94 10.97
N THR A 66 -0.05 -11.77 10.36
CA THR A 66 1.02 -10.78 10.15
C THR A 66 1.19 -9.83 11.35
N ILE A 67 0.17 -9.66 12.20
CA ILE A 67 0.27 -8.84 13.42
C ILE A 67 1.05 -9.54 14.54
N GLU A 68 1.00 -10.87 14.66
CA GLU A 68 1.69 -11.58 15.75
C GLU A 68 3.22 -11.48 15.65
N ALA A 69 3.77 -11.29 14.45
CA ALA A 69 5.19 -10.97 14.25
C ALA A 69 5.58 -9.59 14.82
N LEU A 70 4.62 -8.66 14.95
CA LEU A 70 4.85 -7.31 15.50
C LEU A 70 4.92 -7.29 17.03
N ARG A 71 4.47 -8.36 17.72
CA ARG A 71 4.31 -8.38 19.18
C ARG A 71 5.29 -9.24 19.96
N MET A 72 6.31 -9.81 19.32
CA MET A 72 7.32 -10.60 20.03
C MET A 72 8.74 -10.22 19.63
N THR A 73 9.33 -9.24 20.32
CA THR A 73 10.73 -9.34 20.77
C THR A 73 11.04 -8.35 21.92
N PRO A 74 11.72 -8.78 23.00
CA PRO A 74 12.14 -7.91 24.12
C PRO A 74 13.26 -6.92 23.80
N ALA A 75 13.77 -6.88 22.56
CA ALA A 75 14.99 -6.16 22.18
C ALA A 75 14.78 -4.95 21.25
N GLY A 76 13.53 -4.55 20.97
CA GLY A 76 13.21 -3.25 20.38
C GLY A 76 13.81 -2.96 18.99
N ASN A 77 14.32 -3.97 18.28
CA ASN A 77 14.91 -3.78 16.97
C ASN A 77 14.61 -4.99 16.07
N THR A 78 13.57 -4.89 15.25
CA THR A 78 13.40 -5.72 14.05
C THR A 78 12.81 -4.84 12.95
N PRO A 79 13.57 -4.55 11.87
CA PRO A 79 13.20 -3.58 10.84
C PRO A 79 12.48 -4.26 9.67
N GLN A 80 11.51 -5.13 9.96
CA GLN A 80 10.67 -5.76 8.94
C GLN A 80 9.23 -5.80 9.43
N SER A 81 8.59 -4.64 9.49
CA SER A 81 7.15 -4.57 9.70
C SER A 81 6.46 -5.06 8.43
N SER A 82 6.01 -6.30 8.37
CA SER A 82 5.12 -6.76 7.31
C SER A 82 3.67 -6.71 7.77
N LEU A 83 2.75 -6.43 6.86
CA LEU A 83 1.31 -6.37 7.13
C LEU A 83 0.56 -6.84 5.90
N ASP A 84 -0.40 -7.75 6.08
CA ASP A 84 -1.29 -8.17 5.00
C ASP A 84 -2.69 -7.61 5.22
N LEU A 85 -3.21 -6.95 4.18
CA LEU A 85 -4.57 -6.44 4.14
C LEU A 85 -5.36 -7.13 3.04
N VAL A 86 -6.60 -7.46 3.34
CA VAL A 86 -7.56 -8.02 2.38
C VAL A 86 -8.57 -6.94 2.01
N PHE A 87 -8.65 -6.65 0.71
CA PHE A 87 -9.63 -5.74 0.14
C PHE A 87 -10.69 -6.51 -0.63
N HIS A 88 -11.92 -6.01 -0.62
CA HIS A 88 -12.98 -6.57 -1.42
C HIS A 88 -13.08 -5.83 -2.76
N PHE A 89 -13.18 -6.56 -3.88
CA PHE A 89 -13.21 -5.95 -5.22
C PHE A 89 -14.41 -5.00 -5.41
N SER A 90 -15.55 -5.21 -4.74
CA SER A 90 -16.67 -4.25 -4.84
C SER A 90 -16.34 -2.89 -4.26
N ASP A 91 -15.53 -2.83 -3.20
CA ASP A 91 -15.10 -1.56 -2.61
C ASP A 91 -14.08 -0.87 -3.50
N LEU A 92 -13.13 -1.64 -4.05
CA LEU A 92 -12.17 -1.14 -5.03
C LEU A 92 -12.88 -0.60 -6.29
N GLU A 93 -13.86 -1.33 -6.83
CA GLU A 93 -14.68 -0.89 -7.97
C GLU A 93 -15.41 0.42 -7.64
N ARG A 94 -16.06 0.51 -6.47
CA ARG A 94 -16.78 1.69 -6.01
C ARG A 94 -15.88 2.91 -5.87
N LEU A 95 -14.64 2.72 -5.44
CA LEU A 95 -13.64 3.77 -5.25
C LEU A 95 -12.84 4.08 -6.52
N GLY A 96 -13.16 3.44 -7.65
CA GLY A 96 -12.42 3.64 -8.91
C GLY A 96 -10.98 3.12 -8.87
N LEU A 97 -10.68 2.17 -7.98
CA LEU A 97 -9.39 1.51 -7.81
C LEU A 97 -9.30 0.19 -8.61
N VAL A 98 -10.12 0.05 -9.64
CA VAL A 98 -10.09 -1.07 -10.59
C VAL A 98 -10.11 -0.51 -12.00
N ASP A 99 -9.21 -1.00 -12.84
CA ASP A 99 -9.18 -0.69 -14.25
C ASP A 99 -10.47 -1.19 -14.92
N ARG A 100 -11.19 -0.31 -15.62
CA ARG A 100 -12.48 -0.65 -16.23
C ARG A 100 -12.36 -1.55 -17.46
N GLN A 101 -11.21 -1.56 -18.12
CA GLN A 101 -10.95 -2.34 -19.33
C GLN A 101 -10.42 -3.74 -18.97
N THR A 102 -9.46 -3.82 -18.05
CA THR A 102 -8.80 -5.10 -17.69
C THR A 102 -9.42 -5.78 -16.46
N GLY A 103 -10.13 -5.02 -15.62
CA GLY A 103 -10.66 -5.52 -14.34
C GLY A 103 -9.57 -5.79 -13.29
N GLU A 104 -8.38 -5.23 -13.47
CA GLU A 104 -7.26 -5.35 -12.52
C GLU A 104 -7.32 -4.28 -11.45
N ALA A 105 -6.84 -4.60 -10.26
CA ALA A 105 -6.72 -3.62 -9.19
C ALA A 105 -5.64 -2.59 -9.54
N LEU A 106 -5.92 -1.33 -9.19
CA LEU A 106 -4.96 -0.22 -9.34
C LEU A 106 -4.09 -0.03 -8.10
N VAL A 107 -4.24 -0.88 -7.09
CA VAL A 107 -3.30 -0.99 -5.96
C VAL A 107 -2.08 -1.76 -6.45
N ARG A 108 -0.90 -1.15 -6.41
CA ARG A 108 0.31 -1.68 -7.05
C ARG A 108 1.52 -1.62 -6.12
N PRO A 109 2.56 -2.43 -6.38
CA PRO A 109 3.84 -2.29 -5.69
C PRO A 109 4.34 -0.85 -5.72
N GLY A 110 4.80 -0.38 -4.57
CA GLY A 110 5.21 1.01 -4.37
C GLY A 110 4.11 1.95 -3.91
N ASP A 111 2.83 1.57 -3.87
CA ASP A 111 1.80 2.34 -3.15
C ASP A 111 2.08 2.32 -1.64
N ARG A 112 1.66 3.35 -0.89
CA ARG A 112 2.00 3.51 0.53
C ARG A 112 0.77 3.41 1.42
N LEU A 113 0.89 2.73 2.55
CA LEU A 113 -0.07 2.76 3.63
C LEU A 113 0.28 3.90 4.60
N SER A 114 -0.67 4.81 4.85
CA SER A 114 -0.48 5.93 5.79
C SER A 114 -1.03 5.62 7.19
N GLY A 115 -2.05 4.77 7.27
CA GLY A 115 -2.64 4.37 8.54
C GLY A 115 -3.86 3.47 8.37
N LEU A 116 -4.31 2.96 9.51
CA LEU A 116 -5.56 2.22 9.67
C LEU A 116 -6.51 3.01 10.56
N PHE A 117 -7.77 2.99 10.17
CA PHE A 117 -8.88 3.64 10.84
C PHE A 117 -9.96 2.59 11.16
N ASP A 118 -10.76 2.85 12.19
CA ASP A 118 -11.98 2.10 12.41
C ASP A 118 -13.05 2.49 11.36
N THR A 119 -14.18 1.78 11.37
CA THR A 119 -15.30 2.07 10.45
C THR A 119 -15.98 3.41 10.72
N GLU A 120 -15.76 4.01 11.89
CA GLU A 120 -16.27 5.34 12.26
C GLU A 120 -15.29 6.46 11.84
N GLY A 121 -14.13 6.10 11.29
CA GLY A 121 -13.12 7.03 10.82
C GLY A 121 -12.13 7.50 11.90
N ARG A 122 -12.12 6.89 13.09
CA ARG A 122 -11.10 7.17 14.12
C ARG A 122 -9.81 6.46 13.78
N LEU A 123 -8.69 7.14 13.97
CA LEU A 123 -7.36 6.59 13.73
C LEU A 123 -7.06 5.47 14.75
N VAL A 124 -6.78 4.27 14.25
CA VAL A 124 -6.40 3.10 15.05
C VAL A 124 -4.89 2.92 15.06
N TRP A 125 -4.26 3.10 13.90
CA TRP A 125 -2.81 2.96 13.75
C TRP A 125 -2.28 3.93 12.71
N VAL A 126 -1.17 4.60 13.02
CA VAL A 126 -0.47 5.50 12.10
C VAL A 126 0.85 4.87 11.67
N VAL A 127 1.12 4.93 10.37
CA VAL A 127 2.40 4.50 9.80
C VAL A 127 3.36 5.68 9.80
N ARG A 128 4.44 5.60 10.58
CA ARG A 128 5.49 6.63 10.58
C ARG A 128 6.29 6.55 9.28
N THR A 129 6.58 7.70 8.68
CA THR A 129 7.41 7.82 7.48
C THR A 129 8.46 8.89 7.76
N PRO A 130 9.78 8.58 7.69
CA PRO A 130 10.41 7.28 7.39
C PRO A 130 10.33 6.25 8.55
N PRO A 131 10.45 4.92 8.30
CA PRO A 131 10.73 4.28 7.00
C PRO A 131 9.50 4.16 6.07
N GLY A 132 8.27 4.25 6.61
CA GLY A 132 7.04 4.05 5.85
C GLY A 132 6.73 2.57 5.57
N LEU A 133 5.52 2.31 5.10
CA LEU A 133 5.05 0.97 4.78
C LEU A 133 4.45 0.94 3.38
N TYR A 134 5.01 0.12 2.49
CA TYR A 134 4.70 0.13 1.06
C TYR A 134 4.19 -1.22 0.60
N VAL A 135 3.29 -1.20 -0.37
CA VAL A 135 2.85 -2.40 -1.08
C VAL A 135 4.07 -3.04 -1.74
N THR A 136 4.30 -4.30 -1.44
CA THR A 136 5.29 -5.16 -2.11
C THR A 136 4.63 -6.10 -3.08
N GLU A 137 3.44 -6.58 -2.75
CA GLU A 137 2.66 -7.50 -3.58
C GLU A 137 1.17 -7.17 -3.51
N ALA A 138 0.48 -7.26 -4.63
CA ALA A 138 -0.98 -7.19 -4.71
C ALA A 138 -1.48 -8.34 -5.59
N ARG A 139 -2.13 -9.33 -4.98
CA ARG A 139 -2.55 -10.57 -5.65
C ARG A 139 -4.05 -10.80 -5.52
N PRO A 140 -4.77 -11.04 -6.63
CA PRO A 140 -6.17 -11.44 -6.57
C PRO A 140 -6.34 -12.76 -5.83
N ALA A 141 -7.34 -12.83 -4.95
CA ALA A 141 -7.69 -14.03 -4.21
C ALA A 141 -9.20 -14.29 -4.29
N GLY A 142 -9.60 -15.53 -4.04
CA GLY A 142 -11.01 -15.92 -4.00
C GLY A 142 -11.70 -15.73 -5.35
N PHE A 143 -11.36 -16.55 -6.34
CA PHE A 143 -11.99 -16.56 -7.68
C PHE A 143 -13.43 -17.08 -7.70
N GLY A 144 -13.92 -17.61 -6.57
CA GLY A 144 -15.28 -18.14 -6.46
C GLY A 144 -15.56 -19.27 -7.45
N LEU A 145 -14.60 -20.21 -7.60
CA LEU A 145 -14.62 -21.28 -8.61
C LEU A 145 -15.89 -22.15 -8.57
N PHE A 146 -16.59 -22.21 -7.43
CA PHE A 146 -17.85 -22.95 -7.25
C PHE A 146 -19.12 -22.14 -7.55
N ARG A 147 -19.00 -20.92 -8.09
CA ARG A 147 -20.15 -20.06 -8.43
C ARG A 147 -20.52 -20.19 -9.91
N ARG A 148 -21.80 -20.02 -10.24
CA ARG A 148 -22.32 -19.98 -11.63
C ARG A 148 -21.59 -18.99 -12.56
N ARG A 149 -20.95 -17.96 -12.01
CA ARG A 149 -20.03 -17.06 -12.72
C ARG A 149 -18.83 -16.78 -11.81
N PRO A 150 -17.69 -17.46 -11.99
CA PRO A 150 -16.49 -17.19 -11.21
C PRO A 150 -16.02 -15.75 -11.46
N ARG A 151 -15.64 -15.05 -10.39
CA ARG A 151 -15.19 -13.66 -10.41
C ARG A 151 -14.20 -13.44 -9.27
N ARG A 152 -13.19 -12.59 -9.51
CA ARG A 152 -12.29 -12.09 -8.47
C ARG A 152 -13.13 -11.44 -7.38
N ASN A 153 -12.98 -11.91 -6.14
CA ASN A 153 -13.78 -11.39 -5.03
C ASN A 153 -12.93 -10.58 -4.05
N LEU A 154 -11.68 -11.01 -3.84
CA LEU A 154 -10.76 -10.41 -2.87
C LEU A 154 -9.43 -10.04 -3.54
N LEU A 155 -8.76 -9.06 -2.97
CA LEU A 155 -7.38 -8.70 -3.27
C LEU A 155 -6.60 -8.80 -1.96
N ILE A 156 -5.55 -9.61 -1.92
CA ILE A 156 -4.62 -9.64 -0.79
C ILE A 156 -3.46 -8.73 -1.16
N VAL A 157 -3.12 -7.81 -0.28
CA VAL A 157 -2.05 -6.84 -0.48
C VAL A 157 -1.10 -6.93 0.70
N SER A 158 0.15 -7.23 0.37
CA SER A 158 1.23 -7.33 1.34
C SER A 158 1.99 -6.01 1.35
N PHE A 159 2.25 -5.55 2.55
CA PHE A 159 3.00 -4.34 2.82
C PHE A 159 4.26 -4.68 3.60
N SER A 160 5.37 -4.01 3.30
CA SER A 160 6.58 -4.06 4.12
C SER A 160 7.20 -2.67 4.24
N ASP A 161 8.07 -2.50 5.23
CA ASP A 161 9.03 -1.40 5.15
C ASP A 161 9.90 -1.58 3.92
N ARG A 162 10.27 -0.46 3.31
CA ARG A 162 11.32 -0.46 2.30
C ARG A 162 12.60 -0.10 3.04
N PRO A 163 13.64 -0.95 3.02
CA PRO A 163 14.94 -0.51 3.50
C PRO A 163 15.33 0.72 2.67
N ALA A 164 15.71 1.81 3.34
CA ALA A 164 16.34 2.94 2.66
C ALA A 164 17.46 2.36 1.79
N ALA A 165 17.47 2.70 0.50
CA ALA A 165 18.61 2.42 -0.34
C ALA A 165 19.82 3.02 0.39
N ARG A 166 20.76 2.16 0.73
CA ARG A 166 21.90 2.45 1.58
C ARG A 166 23.11 2.68 0.72
#